data_AF-A0A318ZW02-F1
#
_entry.id   AF-A0A318ZW02-F1
#
_cell.length_a   1.000
_cell.length_b   1.000
_cell.length_c   1.000
_cell.angle_alpha   90.00
_cell.angle_beta   90.00
_cell.angle_gamma   90.00
#
_symmetry.space_group_name_H-M   'P 1'
#
loop_
_entity.id
_entity.type
_entity.pdbx_description
1 polymer ?
#
loop_
_entity_poly.entity_id
_entity_poly.type
_entity_poly.pdbx_seq_one_letter_code
_entity_poly.pdbx_strand_id
1 'polypeptide(L)'
;MSVSSTSGRTMLRRTALFGSTLTTSAGGGLEASRFARPAVFGSYRSVHRSARLPAITPSETRRRPTLQPHHHSLVQARVNGPAPTSKRTIFIQTENTPNPDALKFIPNHRILPENFPTTFLEYLSPRSTLAPPHPSPLAAQLLNVEGVTSVFYGPDFITVTKAVDSNWAHIKPEVFSLITQAVTSGESIVNTVAKAGGEGQEGGEEDSLRFNEEDDEVVGMIKELLDTRIRPAIQEDGGDIEFRGFENGVVLLKLRGACRTCDSSTVTLKNGIESMLMHYIEEVQGVEQVMDPEEEISMHEFAKFEEKLRQQKGPEATASTGGKGTLDSAA
;
A
#
# COMPACT_ATOMS: atom_id res chain seq x y z
N MET A 1 22.17 32.51 -57.55
CA MET A 1 21.10 33.36 -58.11
C MET A 1 19.94 33.28 -57.13
N SER A 2 19.78 34.21 -56.17
CA SER A 2 19.24 35.58 -56.36
C SER A 2 17.88 35.49 -57.04
N VAL A 3 16.76 36.00 -56.54
CA VAL A 3 16.45 37.18 -55.69
C VAL A 3 14.94 37.11 -55.37
N SER A 4 14.51 37.29 -54.13
CA SER A 4 14.07 38.56 -53.48
C SER A 4 12.67 39.05 -53.88
N SER A 5 11.84 39.37 -52.87
CA SER A 5 11.32 40.74 -52.62
C SER A 5 10.10 40.69 -51.68
N THR A 6 10.18 41.13 -50.42
CA THR A 6 9.87 42.49 -49.85
C THR A 6 8.41 42.92 -50.03
N SER A 7 7.67 43.52 -49.09
CA SER A 7 7.92 44.48 -47.99
C SER A 7 6.57 44.64 -47.24
N GLY A 8 6.36 45.14 -46.01
CA GLY A 8 7.17 45.79 -44.99
C GLY A 8 6.27 46.62 -44.04
N ARG A 9 6.75 46.88 -42.81
CA ARG A 9 6.60 48.09 -41.95
C ARG A 9 5.18 48.47 -41.44
N THR A 10 4.94 48.91 -40.19
CA THR A 10 5.66 49.92 -39.36
C THR A 10 5.22 49.87 -37.89
N MET A 11 6.13 50.33 -37.01
CA MET A 11 6.04 50.55 -35.56
C MET A 11 4.97 51.55 -35.07
N LEU A 12 4.63 51.48 -33.77
CA LEU A 12 4.59 52.64 -32.87
C LEU A 12 4.80 52.24 -31.40
N ARG A 13 5.74 52.95 -30.77
CA ARG A 13 6.08 52.96 -29.33
C ARG A 13 4.97 53.61 -28.50
N ARG A 14 4.77 53.17 -27.25
CA ARG A 14 4.76 54.08 -26.07
C ARG A 14 4.94 53.34 -24.74
N THR A 15 5.69 54.01 -23.88
CA THR A 15 6.22 53.68 -22.56
C THR A 15 5.27 54.06 -21.42
N ALA A 16 5.62 53.57 -20.21
CA ALA A 16 5.29 54.06 -18.85
C ALA A 16 4.06 53.47 -18.16
N LEU A 17 3.99 53.24 -16.85
CA LEU A 17 4.89 53.24 -15.67
C LEU A 17 4.00 52.86 -14.44
N PHE A 18 4.61 52.33 -13.36
CA PHE A 18 4.13 52.30 -11.95
C PHE A 18 2.80 51.56 -11.65
N GLY A 19 2.67 50.68 -10.65
CA GLY A 19 3.22 50.70 -9.29
C GLY A 19 2.02 50.76 -8.32
N SER A 20 1.53 49.62 -7.84
CA SER A 20 0.32 49.52 -7.00
C SER A 20 0.69 49.24 -5.54
N THR A 21 0.72 50.28 -4.71
CA THR A 21 0.77 50.17 -3.25
C THR A 21 -0.64 50.31 -2.68
N LEU A 22 -1.06 49.30 -1.92
CA LEU A 22 -2.29 49.27 -1.13
C LEU A 22 -2.14 50.15 0.11
N THR A 23 -3.03 51.13 0.27
CA THR A 23 -3.15 51.96 1.47
C THR A 23 -4.40 51.61 2.26
N THR A 24 -4.18 51.41 3.55
CA THR A 24 -5.09 51.15 4.67
C THR A 24 -6.23 52.16 4.80
N SER A 25 -7.47 51.68 4.95
CA SER A 25 -8.63 52.48 5.36
C SER A 25 -8.88 52.38 6.86
N ALA A 26 -9.01 53.52 7.53
CA ALA A 26 -9.48 53.66 8.90
C ALA A 26 -10.94 54.15 8.90
N GLY A 27 -11.79 53.62 9.80
CA GLY A 27 -13.13 54.15 10.05
C GLY A 27 -13.94 53.37 11.10
N GLY A 28 -14.39 54.07 12.15
CA GLY A 28 -15.45 53.71 13.12
C GLY A 28 -15.03 52.77 14.25
N GLY A 29 -15.36 52.95 15.54
CA GLY A 29 -16.29 53.84 16.24
C GLY A 29 -16.91 53.07 17.43
N LEU A 30 -16.73 53.61 18.66
CA LEU A 30 -17.57 53.49 19.88
C LEU A 30 -17.91 52.08 20.46
N GLU A 31 -17.45 51.78 21.68
CA GLU A 31 -18.15 52.00 22.97
C GLU A 31 -17.68 51.00 24.05
N ALA A 32 -17.93 51.35 25.31
CA ALA A 32 -17.23 50.95 26.52
C ALA A 32 -17.74 49.64 27.18
N SER A 33 -16.87 48.99 27.96
CA SER A 33 -17.27 48.33 29.22
C SER A 33 -16.06 47.97 30.09
N ARG A 34 -16.24 48.14 31.40
CA ARG A 34 -15.26 48.10 32.50
C ARG A 34 -14.96 46.65 32.91
N PHE A 35 -13.77 46.37 33.46
CA PHE A 35 -13.55 46.05 34.89
C PHE A 35 -12.09 45.69 35.19
N ALA A 36 -11.75 45.87 36.46
CA ALA A 36 -10.43 46.09 37.02
C ALA A 36 -9.57 44.83 37.28
N ARG A 37 -8.28 45.10 37.49
CA ARG A 37 -7.10 44.24 37.72
C ARG A 37 -7.07 43.66 39.18
N PRO A 38 -5.91 43.16 39.70
CA PRO A 38 -5.28 41.85 39.51
C PRO A 38 -4.91 41.19 40.87
N ALA A 39 -4.19 40.06 40.90
CA ALA A 39 -3.07 39.85 41.83
C ALA A 39 -2.30 38.55 41.54
N VAL A 40 -0.98 38.72 41.37
CA VAL A 40 0.07 37.70 41.40
C VAL A 40 0.91 38.01 42.64
N PHE A 41 1.36 37.00 43.37
CA PHE A 41 2.58 36.86 44.22
C PHE A 41 2.34 35.58 45.04
N GLY A 42 3.25 34.63 45.28
CA GLY A 42 4.69 34.50 45.16
C GLY A 42 5.09 33.36 46.14
N SER A 43 6.17 32.63 45.84
CA SER A 43 6.74 31.44 46.51
C SER A 43 6.85 31.53 48.05
N TYR A 44 7.01 30.46 48.85
CA TYR A 44 8.27 29.75 49.18
C TYR A 44 8.04 28.44 49.98
N ARG A 45 9.10 27.61 50.02
CA ARG A 45 9.30 26.27 50.62
C ARG A 45 9.10 26.17 52.14
N SER A 46 8.80 24.97 52.66
CA SER A 46 9.53 24.35 53.79
C SER A 46 9.21 22.86 53.98
N VAL A 47 10.22 22.09 54.40
CA VAL A 47 10.27 20.64 54.62
C VAL A 47 10.42 20.40 56.12
N HIS A 48 9.55 19.57 56.72
CA HIS A 48 9.71 18.87 58.01
C HIS A 48 8.60 17.78 58.02
N ARG A 49 8.69 16.57 58.61
CA ARG A 49 9.53 16.03 59.67
C ARG A 49 9.43 14.50 59.59
N SER A 50 10.55 13.81 59.86
CA SER A 50 10.64 12.36 60.00
C SER A 50 9.78 11.83 61.16
N ALA A 51 9.11 10.69 60.94
CA ALA A 51 8.68 9.80 62.01
C ALA A 51 9.46 8.49 61.88
N ARG A 52 10.33 8.22 62.86
CA ARG A 52 11.06 6.96 63.03
C ARG A 52 10.08 5.87 63.47
N LEU A 53 10.13 4.69 62.85
CA LEU A 53 9.61 3.46 63.44
C LEU A 53 10.77 2.62 63.99
N PRO A 54 10.61 1.99 65.17
CA PRO A 54 11.69 1.30 65.86
C PRO A 54 12.01 -0.06 65.22
N ALA A 55 13.31 -0.40 65.23
CA ALA A 55 13.81 -1.72 64.91
C ALA A 55 13.41 -2.72 66.00
N ILE A 56 12.80 -3.84 65.62
CA ILE A 56 12.53 -4.98 66.50
C ILE A 56 13.44 -6.12 66.05
N THR A 57 14.24 -6.56 67.01
CA THR A 57 15.24 -7.64 66.96
C THR A 57 14.59 -9.03 66.82
N PRO A 58 15.30 -10.04 66.26
CA PRO A 58 14.76 -11.38 66.12
C PRO A 58 14.81 -12.10 67.47
N SER A 59 13.64 -12.48 67.99
CA SER A 59 13.54 -13.42 69.11
C SER A 59 13.61 -14.85 68.57
N GLU A 60 14.64 -15.57 69.00
CA GLU A 60 14.71 -17.03 68.92
C GLU A 60 13.51 -17.66 69.64
N THR A 61 13.13 -18.85 69.19
CA THR A 61 12.05 -19.73 69.69
C THR A 61 10.69 -19.59 68.99
N ARG A 62 10.59 -20.17 67.79
CA ARG A 62 9.38 -20.90 67.39
C ARG A 62 9.76 -22.14 66.59
N ARG A 63 9.53 -23.30 67.20
CA ARG A 63 9.63 -24.62 66.56
C ARG A 63 8.70 -24.65 65.35
N ARG A 64 9.28 -24.82 64.16
CA ARG A 64 8.54 -25.10 62.93
C ARG A 64 8.26 -26.60 62.87
N PRO A 65 7.01 -27.06 62.79
CA PRO A 65 6.73 -28.48 62.55
C PRO A 65 7.19 -28.84 61.14
N THR A 66 8.11 -29.80 61.04
CA THR A 66 8.53 -30.43 59.79
C THR A 66 7.42 -31.34 59.28
N LEU A 67 6.71 -30.92 58.23
CA LEU A 67 5.86 -31.81 57.46
C LEU A 67 6.74 -32.65 56.54
N GLN A 68 6.80 -33.96 56.79
CA GLN A 68 7.35 -34.94 55.85
C GLN A 68 6.45 -35.01 54.61
N PRO A 69 7.00 -34.95 53.39
CA PRO A 69 6.21 -35.23 52.19
C PRO A 69 5.93 -36.75 52.13
N HIS A 70 4.66 -37.12 52.27
CA HIS A 70 4.21 -38.43 51.79
C HIS A 70 4.39 -38.45 50.26
N HIS A 71 5.30 -39.30 49.79
CA HIS A 71 5.41 -39.63 48.37
C HIS A 71 4.12 -40.33 47.91
N HIS A 72 3.15 -39.57 47.43
CA HIS A 72 2.13 -40.10 46.54
C HIS A 72 2.79 -40.38 45.20
N SER A 73 2.97 -41.66 44.87
CA SER A 73 3.35 -42.10 43.53
C SER A 73 2.20 -41.76 42.59
N LEU A 74 2.30 -40.62 41.91
CA LEU A 74 1.49 -40.36 40.73
C LEU A 74 2.03 -41.28 39.64
N VAL A 75 1.29 -42.35 39.38
CA VAL A 75 1.38 -43.08 38.11
C VAL A 75 1.04 -42.07 37.02
N GLN A 76 2.07 -41.42 36.48
CA GLN A 76 1.98 -40.65 35.26
C GLN A 76 1.68 -41.66 34.15
N ALA A 77 0.41 -41.73 33.75
CA ALA A 77 0.06 -42.26 32.45
C ALA A 77 0.84 -41.44 31.43
N ARG A 78 1.94 -42.01 30.91
CA ARG A 78 2.67 -41.44 29.78
C ARG A 78 1.76 -41.49 28.56
N VAL A 79 1.00 -40.42 28.37
CA VAL A 79 0.44 -40.12 27.05
C VAL A 79 1.63 -39.70 26.20
N ASN A 80 2.21 -40.66 25.49
CA ASN A 80 3.15 -40.41 24.40
C ASN A 80 2.36 -39.78 23.24
N GLY A 81 2.05 -38.50 23.35
CA GLY A 81 1.62 -37.65 22.25
C GLY A 81 2.52 -36.42 22.21
N PRO A 82 2.88 -35.89 21.02
CA PRO A 82 3.58 -34.63 20.93
C PRO A 82 2.77 -33.58 21.69
N ALA A 83 3.42 -32.82 22.57
CA ALA A 83 2.78 -31.72 23.26
C ALA A 83 2.12 -30.81 22.22
N PRO A 84 0.86 -30.35 22.42
CA PRO A 84 0.29 -29.35 21.54
C PRO A 84 1.19 -28.12 21.66
N THR A 85 1.97 -27.87 20.61
CA THR A 85 2.69 -26.61 20.47
C THR A 85 1.60 -25.55 20.47
N SER A 86 1.46 -24.81 21.56
CA SER A 86 0.66 -23.59 21.58
C SER A 86 1.26 -22.67 20.52
N LYS A 87 0.73 -22.74 19.30
CA LYS A 87 1.13 -21.85 18.21
C LYS A 87 0.74 -20.46 18.68
N ARG A 88 1.74 -19.60 18.86
CA ARG A 88 1.55 -18.19 19.19
C ARG A 88 0.53 -17.62 18.20
N THR A 89 -0.51 -16.97 18.71
CA THR A 89 -1.49 -16.22 17.93
C THR A 89 -0.74 -15.34 16.93
N ILE A 90 -1.03 -15.52 15.64
CA ILE A 90 -0.45 -14.71 14.58
C ILE A 90 -0.88 -13.27 14.82
N PHE A 91 0.09 -12.34 14.80
CA PHE A 91 -0.16 -10.91 14.86
C PHE A 91 0.09 -10.33 13.49
N ILE A 92 -1.00 -9.96 12.80
CA ILE A 92 -0.95 -9.28 11.51
C ILE A 92 -0.91 -7.78 11.78
N GLN A 93 0.15 -7.11 11.37
CA GLN A 93 0.27 -5.66 11.37
C GLN A 93 -0.38 -5.09 10.11
N THR A 94 -0.99 -3.92 10.21
CA THR A 94 -1.46 -3.17 9.02
C THR A 94 -0.78 -1.83 8.92
N GLU A 95 -0.39 -1.47 7.71
CA GLU A 95 0.24 -0.20 7.37
C GLU A 95 -0.58 0.48 6.28
N ASN A 96 -0.74 1.79 6.43
CA ASN A 96 -1.41 2.59 5.40
C ASN A 96 -0.45 2.81 4.25
N THR A 97 -0.98 2.81 3.03
CA THR A 97 -0.23 3.17 1.83
C THR A 97 -0.56 4.62 1.43
N PRO A 98 0.21 5.25 0.53
CA PRO A 98 -0.17 6.53 -0.07
C PRO A 98 -1.52 6.49 -0.80
N ASN A 99 -1.97 5.30 -1.21
CA ASN A 99 -3.26 5.08 -1.85
C ASN A 99 -4.35 4.82 -0.79
N PRO A 100 -5.40 5.65 -0.67
CA PRO A 100 -6.45 5.48 0.34
C PRO A 100 -7.29 4.20 0.15
N ASP A 101 -7.31 3.67 -1.07
CA ASP A 101 -8.03 2.46 -1.42
C ASP A 101 -7.17 1.20 -1.30
N ALA A 102 -5.90 1.31 -0.91
CA ALA A 102 -5.02 0.17 -0.68
C ALA A 102 -4.49 0.12 0.76
N LEU A 103 -4.50 -1.07 1.35
CA LEU A 103 -4.00 -1.32 2.71
C LEU A 103 -3.01 -2.49 2.69
N LYS A 104 -1.87 -2.30 3.35
CA LYS A 104 -0.81 -3.29 3.48
C LYS A 104 -0.99 -4.11 4.75
N PHE A 105 -0.90 -5.43 4.63
CA PHE A 105 -1.02 -6.41 5.70
C PHE A 105 0.29 -7.19 5.83
N ILE A 106 0.87 -7.19 7.03
CA ILE A 106 2.17 -7.80 7.34
C ILE A 106 1.93 -8.90 8.38
N PRO A 107 1.80 -10.17 7.96
CA PRO A 107 1.52 -11.28 8.88
C PRO A 107 2.75 -11.76 9.65
N ASN A 108 3.91 -11.10 9.49
CA ASN A 108 5.21 -11.55 10.02
C ASN A 108 5.59 -12.95 9.51
N HIS A 109 5.18 -13.26 8.29
CA HIS A 109 5.45 -14.51 7.59
C HIS A 109 5.77 -14.20 6.13
N ARG A 110 6.73 -14.94 5.57
CA ARG A 110 7.10 -14.80 4.16
C ARG A 110 5.96 -15.31 3.28
N ILE A 111 5.48 -14.47 2.37
CA ILE A 111 4.34 -14.76 1.50
C ILE A 111 4.81 -15.43 0.21
N LEU A 112 5.83 -14.85 -0.42
CA LEU A 112 6.49 -15.41 -1.59
C LEU A 112 7.79 -16.11 -1.18
N PRO A 113 8.01 -17.38 -1.55
CA PRO A 113 9.21 -18.11 -1.17
C PRO A 113 10.47 -17.46 -1.75
N GLU A 114 11.64 -17.69 -1.14
CA GLU A 114 12.89 -16.98 -1.54
C GLU A 114 13.32 -17.30 -2.98
N ASN A 115 12.93 -18.48 -3.47
CA ASN A 115 13.22 -18.96 -4.82
C ASN A 115 12.04 -18.74 -5.78
N PHE A 116 11.11 -17.84 -5.46
CA PHE A 116 10.06 -17.44 -6.39
C PHE A 116 10.70 -16.70 -7.60
N PRO A 117 10.19 -16.89 -8.83
CA PRO A 117 10.81 -16.31 -10.03
C PRO A 117 10.78 -14.77 -10.05
N THR A 118 9.83 -14.17 -9.33
CA THR A 118 9.64 -12.72 -9.17
C THR A 118 9.67 -12.29 -7.70
N THR A 119 9.79 -10.99 -7.43
CA THR A 119 9.66 -10.42 -6.07
C THR A 119 8.21 -10.16 -5.67
N PHE A 120 7.29 -10.21 -6.64
CA PHE A 120 5.90 -9.86 -6.46
C PHE A 120 4.96 -10.76 -7.27
N LEU A 121 3.68 -10.77 -6.88
CA LEU A 121 2.61 -11.44 -7.64
C LEU A 121 1.30 -10.67 -7.47
N GLU A 122 0.64 -10.35 -8.58
CA GLU A 122 -0.58 -9.54 -8.60
C GLU A 122 -1.78 -10.29 -9.19
N TYR A 123 -2.93 -10.20 -8.52
CA TYR A 123 -4.19 -10.74 -8.98
C TYR A 123 -5.22 -9.63 -9.14
N LEU A 124 -5.60 -9.36 -10.39
CA LEU A 124 -6.61 -8.37 -10.76
C LEU A 124 -8.00 -8.96 -10.99
N SER A 125 -8.10 -10.29 -11.15
CA SER A 125 -9.38 -10.96 -11.40
C SER A 125 -9.45 -12.31 -10.67
N PRO A 126 -10.65 -12.76 -10.26
CA PRO A 126 -10.80 -14.10 -9.67
C PRO A 126 -10.25 -15.21 -10.56
N ARG A 127 -10.34 -15.05 -11.89
CA ARG A 127 -9.80 -16.02 -12.86
C ARG A 127 -8.27 -16.17 -12.75
N SER A 128 -7.53 -15.07 -12.55
CA SER A 128 -6.07 -15.14 -12.47
C SER A 128 -5.59 -15.89 -11.22
N THR A 129 -6.39 -15.93 -10.15
CA THR A 129 -6.06 -16.68 -8.91
C THR A 129 -6.05 -18.19 -9.08
N LEU A 130 -6.68 -18.70 -10.14
CA LEU A 130 -6.77 -20.14 -10.44
C LEU A 130 -5.89 -20.53 -11.63
N ALA A 131 -5.39 -19.55 -12.38
CA ALA A 131 -4.63 -19.77 -13.59
C ALA A 131 -3.19 -20.23 -13.27
N PRO A 132 -2.66 -21.27 -13.94
CA PRO A 132 -1.22 -21.53 -13.98
C PRO A 132 -0.46 -20.32 -14.52
N PRO A 133 0.79 -20.07 -14.08
CA PRO A 133 1.64 -20.96 -13.27
C PRO A 133 1.49 -20.81 -11.75
N HIS A 134 0.82 -19.75 -11.28
CA HIS A 134 0.80 -19.38 -9.86
C HIS A 134 -0.62 -19.26 -9.28
N PRO A 135 -1.38 -20.36 -9.14
CA PRO A 135 -2.66 -20.31 -8.45
C PRO A 135 -2.49 -20.09 -6.94
N SER A 136 -3.36 -19.28 -6.35
CA SER A 136 -3.39 -18.99 -4.91
C SER A 136 -4.80 -19.12 -4.34
N PRO A 137 -5.06 -20.12 -3.47
CA PRO A 137 -6.32 -20.24 -2.76
C PRO A 137 -6.62 -19.03 -1.85
N LEU A 138 -5.59 -18.46 -1.22
CA LEU A 138 -5.75 -17.27 -0.40
C LEU A 138 -6.17 -16.06 -1.25
N ALA A 139 -5.53 -15.83 -2.40
CA ALA A 139 -5.90 -14.73 -3.29
C ALA A 139 -7.34 -14.89 -3.80
N ALA A 140 -7.74 -16.12 -4.15
CA ALA A 140 -9.11 -16.43 -4.56
C ALA A 140 -10.14 -16.08 -3.48
N GLN A 141 -9.85 -16.42 -2.21
CA GLN A 141 -10.72 -16.09 -1.08
C GLN A 141 -10.75 -14.59 -0.80
N LEU A 142 -9.60 -13.91 -0.87
CA LEU A 142 -9.51 -12.46 -0.66
C LEU A 142 -10.26 -11.67 -1.73
N LEU A 143 -10.17 -12.05 -3.01
CA LEU A 143 -10.93 -11.42 -4.09
C LEU A 143 -12.44 -11.70 -4.01
N ASN A 144 -12.86 -12.72 -3.26
CA ASN A 144 -14.27 -13.02 -3.04
C ASN A 144 -14.89 -12.19 -1.89
N VAL A 145 -14.07 -11.47 -1.12
CA VAL A 145 -14.56 -10.51 -0.12
C VAL A 145 -15.22 -9.34 -0.84
N GLU A 146 -16.42 -8.95 -0.39
CA GLU A 146 -17.18 -7.86 -0.99
C GLU A 146 -16.41 -6.54 -0.92
N GLY A 147 -16.25 -5.89 -2.08
CA GLY A 147 -15.56 -4.61 -2.19
C GLY A 147 -14.05 -4.71 -2.41
N VAL A 148 -13.45 -5.90 -2.49
CA VAL A 148 -12.04 -6.08 -2.88
C VAL A 148 -11.91 -6.11 -4.40
N THR A 149 -10.95 -5.37 -4.96
CA THR A 149 -10.73 -5.23 -6.41
C THR A 149 -9.45 -5.91 -6.89
N SER A 150 -8.38 -5.85 -6.12
CA SER A 150 -7.12 -6.54 -6.44
C SER A 150 -6.37 -6.97 -5.19
N VAL A 151 -5.58 -8.03 -5.33
CA VAL A 151 -4.70 -8.56 -4.28
C VAL A 151 -3.29 -8.62 -4.83
N PHE A 152 -2.34 -8.05 -4.10
CA PHE A 152 -0.94 -8.00 -4.46
C PHE A 152 -0.10 -8.65 -3.35
N TYR A 153 0.80 -9.54 -3.72
CA TYR A 153 1.76 -10.18 -2.83
C TYR A 153 3.13 -9.58 -3.06
N GLY A 154 3.73 -9.06 -1.99
CA GLY A 154 5.16 -8.80 -1.91
C GLY A 154 5.89 -9.96 -1.23
N PRO A 155 7.19 -9.81 -0.92
CA PRO A 155 7.98 -10.86 -0.28
C PRO A 155 7.41 -11.34 1.07
N ASP A 156 7.00 -10.41 1.92
CA ASP A 156 6.57 -10.63 3.31
C ASP A 156 5.27 -9.89 3.69
N PHE A 157 4.60 -9.30 2.71
CA PHE A 157 3.35 -8.55 2.91
C PHE A 157 2.32 -8.84 1.81
N ILE A 158 1.07 -8.53 2.14
CA ILE A 158 -0.07 -8.59 1.22
C ILE A 158 -0.68 -7.20 1.16
N THR A 159 -0.80 -6.62 -0.03
CA THR A 159 -1.57 -5.40 -0.25
C THR A 159 -2.92 -5.77 -0.83
N VAL A 160 -3.99 -5.29 -0.20
CA VAL A 160 -5.36 -5.44 -0.70
C VAL A 160 -5.84 -4.07 -1.16
N THR A 161 -6.38 -4.00 -2.37
CA THR A 161 -7.03 -2.80 -2.90
C THR A 161 -8.53 -3.02 -2.88
N LYS A 162 -9.29 -2.04 -2.39
CA LYS A 162 -10.74 -2.04 -2.36
C LYS A 162 -11.32 -1.15 -3.48
N ALA A 163 -12.62 -1.27 -3.71
CA ALA A 163 -13.36 -0.31 -4.50
C ALA A 163 -13.50 1.04 -3.76
N VAL A 164 -13.63 2.13 -4.52
CA VAL A 164 -13.66 3.50 -4.00
C VAL A 164 -14.84 3.73 -3.05
N ASP A 165 -15.98 3.09 -3.33
CA ASP A 165 -17.23 3.18 -2.55
C ASP A 165 -17.27 2.24 -1.33
N SER A 166 -16.30 1.34 -1.19
CA SER A 166 -16.26 0.33 -0.14
C SER A 166 -15.55 0.83 1.13
N ASN A 167 -15.90 0.25 2.29
CA ASN A 167 -15.40 0.67 3.60
C ASN A 167 -14.49 -0.39 4.25
N TRP A 168 -13.28 0.02 4.65
CA TRP A 168 -12.31 -0.80 5.37
C TRP A 168 -12.83 -1.41 6.67
N ALA A 169 -13.83 -0.81 7.33
CA ALA A 169 -14.41 -1.35 8.57
C ALA A 169 -15.02 -2.76 8.40
N HIS A 170 -15.50 -3.08 7.20
CA HIS A 170 -16.07 -4.40 6.88
C HIS A 170 -15.04 -5.33 6.23
N ILE A 171 -14.22 -4.79 5.32
CA ILE A 171 -13.20 -5.57 4.60
C ILE A 171 -12.08 -6.05 5.54
N LYS A 172 -11.60 -5.17 6.43
CA LYS A 172 -10.43 -5.45 7.26
C LYS A 172 -10.64 -6.70 8.15
N PRO A 173 -11.72 -6.85 8.94
CA PRO A 173 -11.93 -8.05 9.74
C PRO A 173 -11.95 -9.36 8.92
N GLU A 174 -12.55 -9.36 7.73
CA GLU A 174 -12.62 -10.54 6.87
C GLU A 174 -11.24 -10.92 6.32
N VAL A 175 -10.49 -9.94 5.80
CA VAL A 175 -9.12 -10.14 5.30
C VAL A 175 -8.22 -10.69 6.41
N PHE A 176 -8.30 -10.15 7.63
CA PHE A 176 -7.54 -10.65 8.78
C PHE A 176 -7.84 -12.12 9.07
N SER A 177 -9.11 -12.52 9.04
CA SER A 177 -9.52 -13.90 9.28
C SER A 177 -8.91 -14.84 8.23
N LEU A 178 -9.01 -14.49 6.95
CA LEU A 178 -8.51 -15.29 5.84
C LEU A 178 -6.98 -15.45 5.88
N ILE A 179 -6.24 -14.36 6.10
CA ILE A 179 -4.77 -14.41 6.22
C ILE A 179 -4.38 -15.25 7.44
N THR A 180 -5.03 -15.05 8.59
CA THR A 180 -4.73 -15.82 9.80
C THR A 180 -4.97 -17.31 9.58
N GLN A 181 -6.07 -17.68 8.92
CA GLN A 181 -6.39 -19.06 8.58
C GLN A 181 -5.33 -19.66 7.65
N ALA A 182 -4.98 -18.97 6.56
CA ALA A 182 -3.99 -19.44 5.60
C ALA A 182 -2.62 -19.68 6.28
N VAL A 183 -2.11 -18.69 7.01
CA VAL A 183 -0.80 -18.83 7.68
C VAL A 183 -0.83 -19.86 8.81
N THR A 184 -1.95 -20.01 9.54
CA THR A 184 -2.05 -21.00 10.64
C THR A 184 -2.20 -22.44 10.13
N SER A 185 -2.90 -22.62 9.00
CA SER A 185 -3.12 -23.91 8.36
C SER A 185 -1.80 -24.56 7.91
N GLY A 186 -0.81 -23.72 7.55
CA GLY A 186 0.47 -24.18 7.00
C GLY A 186 0.38 -24.65 5.53
N GLU A 187 -0.75 -24.41 4.86
CA GLU A 187 -0.88 -24.59 3.42
C GLU A 187 -0.03 -23.57 2.67
N SER A 188 0.42 -23.93 1.46
CA SER A 188 1.19 -23.01 0.62
C SER A 188 0.28 -21.85 0.18
N ILE A 189 0.71 -20.61 0.46
CA ILE A 189 -0.05 -19.40 0.11
C ILE A 189 -0.12 -19.23 -1.41
N VAL A 190 0.97 -19.57 -2.11
CA VAL A 190 1.05 -19.63 -3.57
C VAL A 190 1.47 -21.03 -3.98
N ASN A 191 0.70 -21.65 -4.87
CA ASN A 191 1.05 -22.93 -5.46
C ASN A 191 1.79 -22.68 -6.78
N THR A 192 2.84 -23.44 -7.06
CA THR A 192 3.48 -23.45 -8.37
C THR A 192 3.04 -24.71 -9.12
N VAL A 193 2.32 -24.53 -10.21
CA VAL A 193 1.98 -25.62 -11.12
C VAL A 193 2.80 -25.46 -12.39
N ALA A 194 3.65 -26.44 -12.65
CA ALA A 194 4.35 -26.52 -13.93
C ALA A 194 3.31 -26.57 -15.05
N LYS A 195 3.48 -25.72 -16.06
CA LYS A 195 2.62 -25.69 -17.25
C LYS A 195 2.74 -27.06 -17.93
N ALA A 196 1.75 -27.93 -17.74
CA ALA A 196 1.73 -29.24 -18.38
C ALA A 196 1.33 -29.07 -19.85
N GLY A 197 2.33 -28.92 -20.73
CA GLY A 197 2.17 -29.09 -22.18
C GLY A 197 2.51 -27.85 -23.02
N GLY A 198 3.57 -27.98 -23.84
CA GLY A 198 3.87 -27.10 -24.97
C GLY A 198 5.27 -26.52 -24.92
N GLU A 199 6.20 -27.08 -25.69
CA GLU A 199 7.43 -26.40 -26.12
C GLU A 199 7.03 -25.10 -26.85
N GLY A 200 7.18 -23.96 -26.18
CA GLY A 200 6.81 -22.66 -26.70
C GLY A 200 7.05 -21.59 -25.64
N GLN A 201 8.21 -20.94 -25.73
CA GLN A 201 8.71 -19.84 -24.89
C GLN A 201 8.75 -20.11 -23.38
N GLU A 202 9.97 -20.07 -22.82
CA GLU A 202 10.24 -19.90 -21.40
C GLU A 202 9.61 -18.58 -20.92
N GLY A 203 8.31 -18.61 -20.66
CA GLY A 203 7.52 -17.54 -20.06
C GLY A 203 7.16 -17.89 -18.63
N GLY A 204 8.14 -18.40 -17.86
CA GLY A 204 8.14 -18.10 -16.43
C GLY A 204 8.51 -16.63 -16.36
N GLU A 205 7.62 -15.77 -15.89
CA GLU A 205 7.89 -14.35 -15.70
C GLU A 205 9.12 -14.24 -14.77
N GLU A 206 10.30 -14.09 -15.34
CA GLU A 206 11.50 -13.81 -14.56
C GLU A 206 11.44 -12.34 -14.12
N ASP A 207 11.98 -12.04 -12.94
CA ASP A 207 12.01 -10.66 -12.47
C ASP A 207 12.73 -9.74 -13.47
N SER A 208 11.98 -8.79 -14.02
CA SER A 208 12.42 -7.82 -15.03
C SER A 208 13.65 -6.99 -14.64
N LEU A 209 13.95 -6.87 -13.34
CA LEU A 209 15.12 -6.14 -12.84
C LEU A 209 16.37 -7.01 -12.72
N ARG A 210 16.28 -8.32 -12.94
CA ARG A 210 17.48 -9.18 -12.92
C ARG A 210 18.39 -8.80 -14.09
N PHE A 211 19.68 -8.76 -13.79
CA PHE A 211 20.72 -8.53 -14.76
C PHE A 211 20.79 -9.68 -15.76
N ASN A 212 20.78 -9.33 -17.04
CA ASN A 212 21.12 -10.23 -18.14
C ASN A 212 22.48 -9.80 -18.73
N GLU A 213 23.31 -10.76 -19.13
CA GLU A 213 24.60 -10.49 -19.80
C GLU A 213 24.41 -9.79 -21.16
N GLU A 214 23.22 -9.88 -21.74
CA GLU A 214 22.86 -9.25 -23.01
C GLU A 214 22.35 -7.80 -22.86
N ASP A 215 22.14 -7.32 -21.62
CA ASP A 215 21.67 -5.95 -21.39
C ASP A 215 22.77 -4.93 -21.75
N ASP A 216 22.37 -3.83 -22.39
CA ASP A 216 23.24 -2.66 -22.57
C ASP A 216 23.72 -2.13 -21.20
N GLU A 217 24.92 -1.57 -21.13
CA GLU A 217 25.49 -1.03 -19.87
C GLU A 217 24.54 -0.03 -19.18
N VAL A 218 23.87 0.82 -19.97
CA VAL A 218 22.88 1.79 -19.48
C VAL A 218 21.66 1.09 -18.89
N VAL A 219 21.16 0.03 -19.53
CA VAL A 219 20.04 -0.77 -19.03
C VAL A 219 20.42 -1.48 -17.73
N GLY A 220 21.64 -2.02 -17.66
CA GLY A 220 22.18 -2.58 -16.43
C GLY A 220 22.19 -1.57 -15.28
N MET A 221 22.68 -0.35 -15.51
CA MET A 221 22.67 0.73 -14.51
C MET A 221 21.25 1.12 -14.08
N ILE A 222 20.30 1.20 -15.03
CA ILE A 222 18.89 1.48 -14.73
C ILE A 222 18.33 0.39 -13.83
N LYS A 223 18.49 -0.88 -14.19
CA LYS A 223 18.01 -2.03 -13.41
C LYS A 223 18.62 -2.05 -12.00
N GLU A 224 19.92 -1.81 -11.87
CA GLU A 224 20.61 -1.73 -10.57
C GLU A 224 20.01 -0.64 -9.67
N LEU A 225 19.83 0.56 -10.22
CA LEU A 225 19.31 1.69 -9.46
C LEU A 225 17.85 1.49 -9.06
N LEU A 226 17.05 0.89 -9.95
CA LEU A 226 15.68 0.52 -9.66
C LEU A 226 15.60 -0.50 -8.52
N ASP A 227 16.38 -1.58 -8.58
CA ASP A 227 16.33 -2.66 -7.59
C ASP A 227 16.91 -2.25 -6.23
N THR A 228 18.00 -1.49 -6.21
CA THR A 228 18.71 -1.16 -4.96
C THR A 228 18.13 0.02 -4.20
N ARG A 229 17.46 0.98 -4.86
CA ARG A 229 17.00 2.22 -4.22
C ARG A 229 15.53 2.50 -4.37
N ILE A 230 14.96 2.25 -5.54
CA ILE A 230 13.59 2.68 -5.85
C ILE A 230 12.58 1.60 -5.41
N ARG A 231 12.80 0.35 -5.81
CA ARG A 231 11.94 -0.78 -5.45
C ARG A 231 11.74 -0.95 -3.94
N PRO A 232 12.76 -0.82 -3.06
CA PRO A 232 12.56 -0.93 -1.62
C PRO A 232 11.57 0.11 -1.06
N ALA A 233 11.65 1.36 -1.54
CA ALA A 233 10.72 2.41 -1.13
C ALA A 233 9.28 2.15 -1.62
N ILE A 234 9.14 1.63 -2.85
CA ILE A 234 7.83 1.31 -3.43
C ILE A 234 7.18 0.10 -2.73
N GLN A 235 7.98 -0.89 -2.34
CA GLN A 235 7.52 -2.04 -1.55
C GLN A 235 7.15 -1.63 -0.12
N GLU A 236 7.83 -0.63 0.46
CA GLU A 236 7.41 -0.01 1.71
C GLU A 236 5.98 0.55 1.59
N ASP A 237 5.70 1.26 0.48
CA ASP A 237 4.39 1.79 0.11
C ASP A 237 3.37 0.73 -0.35
N GLY A 238 3.75 -0.56 -0.41
CA GLY A 238 2.86 -1.67 -0.71
C GLY A 238 2.60 -1.93 -2.20
N GLY A 239 3.49 -1.46 -3.08
CA GLY A 239 3.49 -1.75 -4.50
C GLY A 239 4.79 -2.40 -4.98
N ASP A 240 4.98 -2.48 -6.28
CA ASP A 240 6.26 -2.80 -6.93
C ASP A 240 6.28 -2.19 -8.34
N ILE A 241 7.40 -2.32 -9.03
CA ILE A 241 7.62 -1.88 -10.40
C ILE A 241 8.20 -3.00 -11.26
N GLU A 242 7.83 -2.97 -12.53
CA GLU A 242 8.30 -3.88 -13.55
C GLU A 242 8.93 -3.06 -14.67
N PHE A 243 10.17 -3.38 -15.02
CA PHE A 243 10.88 -2.74 -16.12
C PHE A 243 10.42 -3.34 -17.45
N ARG A 244 9.97 -2.48 -18.37
CA ARG A 244 9.44 -2.89 -19.68
C ARG A 244 10.40 -2.61 -20.83
N GLY A 245 11.34 -1.68 -20.66
CA GLY A 245 12.33 -1.36 -21.66
C GLY A 245 12.91 0.03 -21.50
N PHE A 246 13.89 0.35 -22.35
CA PHE A 246 14.51 1.66 -22.44
C PHE A 246 14.73 2.01 -23.90
N GLU A 247 14.09 3.08 -24.37
CA GLU A 247 14.11 3.48 -25.78
C GLU A 247 14.19 5.00 -25.91
N ASN A 248 15.07 5.51 -26.77
CA ASN A 248 15.21 6.95 -27.07
C ASN A 248 15.38 7.84 -25.82
N GLY A 249 16.06 7.34 -24.78
CA GLY A 249 16.23 8.07 -23.51
C GLY A 249 15.02 8.00 -22.57
N VAL A 250 13.98 7.23 -22.91
CA VAL A 250 12.78 7.07 -22.07
C VAL A 250 12.74 5.67 -21.48
N VAL A 251 12.61 5.61 -20.15
CA VAL A 251 12.47 4.34 -19.40
C VAL A 251 10.98 3.98 -19.31
N LEU A 252 10.62 2.78 -19.78
CA LEU A 252 9.27 2.25 -19.73
C LEU A 252 9.10 1.40 -18.47
N LEU A 253 8.19 1.80 -17.58
CA LEU A 253 7.91 1.09 -16.32
C LEU A 253 6.43 0.74 -16.23
N LYS A 254 6.13 -0.41 -15.65
CA LYS A 254 4.77 -0.76 -15.22
C LYS A 254 4.69 -0.74 -13.70
N LEU A 255 3.73 0.01 -13.17
CA LEU A 255 3.46 0.10 -11.73
C LEU A 255 2.51 -1.03 -11.30
N ARG A 256 2.77 -1.62 -10.13
CA ARG A 256 2.02 -2.76 -9.57
C ARG A 256 1.52 -2.47 -8.14
N GLY A 257 0.47 -3.16 -7.71
CA GLY A 257 -0.02 -3.08 -6.33
C GLY A 257 -0.64 -1.72 -5.98
N ALA A 258 -0.31 -1.16 -4.81
CA ALA A 258 -0.89 0.10 -4.33
C ALA A 258 -0.66 1.28 -5.28
N CYS A 259 0.45 1.27 -6.03
CA CYS A 259 0.85 2.36 -6.94
C CYS A 259 0.08 2.39 -8.26
N ARG A 260 -0.72 1.34 -8.55
CA ARG A 260 -1.42 1.18 -9.83
C ARG A 260 -2.69 2.04 -9.95
N THR A 261 -3.45 2.22 -8.88
CA THR A 261 -4.85 2.72 -8.96
C THR A 261 -5.06 4.13 -8.41
N CYS A 262 -4.00 4.89 -8.14
CA CYS A 262 -4.11 6.20 -7.49
C CYS A 262 -3.47 7.29 -8.34
N ASP A 263 -4.29 7.99 -9.14
CA ASP A 263 -3.83 9.01 -10.10
C ASP A 263 -2.91 10.07 -9.46
N SER A 264 -3.24 10.53 -8.25
CA SER A 264 -2.42 11.53 -7.53
C SER A 264 -1.06 10.99 -7.10
N SER A 265 -1.01 9.71 -6.70
CA SER A 265 0.23 9.05 -6.28
C SER A 265 1.07 8.63 -7.47
N THR A 266 0.43 8.18 -8.56
CA THR A 266 1.09 7.75 -9.80
C THR A 266 1.94 8.86 -10.41
N VAL A 267 1.41 10.08 -10.54
CA VAL A 267 2.18 11.22 -11.09
C VAL A 267 3.36 11.59 -10.18
N THR A 268 3.13 11.63 -8.86
CA THR A 268 4.16 12.00 -7.89
C THR A 268 5.29 10.96 -7.86
N LEU A 269 4.93 9.68 -7.83
CA LEU A 269 5.88 8.57 -7.85
C LEU A 269 6.69 8.55 -9.15
N LYS A 270 6.01 8.68 -10.29
CA LYS A 270 6.66 8.77 -11.60
C LYS A 270 7.71 9.88 -11.63
N ASN A 271 7.33 11.09 -11.20
CA ASN A 271 8.26 12.24 -11.19
C ASN A 271 9.45 12.00 -10.24
N GLY A 272 9.23 11.32 -9.11
CA GLY A 272 10.28 10.94 -8.18
C GLY A 272 11.28 9.97 -8.79
N ILE A 273 10.77 8.91 -9.44
CA ILE A 273 11.59 7.91 -10.16
C ILE A 273 12.38 8.58 -11.28
N GLU A 274 11.71 9.40 -12.09
CA GLU A 274 12.31 10.15 -13.20
C GLU A 274 13.44 11.06 -12.72
N SER A 275 13.20 11.85 -11.68
CA SER A 275 14.21 12.74 -11.09
C SER A 275 15.43 11.96 -10.58
N MET A 276 15.22 10.78 -9.98
CA MET A 276 16.31 9.94 -9.50
C MET A 276 17.11 9.33 -10.65
N LEU A 277 16.45 8.76 -11.66
CA LEU A 277 17.13 8.15 -12.80
C LEU A 277 17.93 9.18 -13.59
N MET A 278 17.34 10.34 -13.91
CA MET A 278 18.04 11.43 -14.62
C MET A 278 19.22 12.02 -13.84
N HIS A 279 19.21 11.92 -12.50
CA HIS A 279 20.32 12.40 -11.68
C HIS A 279 21.54 11.48 -11.73
N TYR A 280 21.31 10.17 -11.85
CA TYR A 280 22.38 9.17 -11.82
C TYR A 280 22.81 8.69 -13.21
N ILE A 281 21.97 8.85 -14.24
CA ILE A 281 22.18 8.33 -15.58
C ILE A 281 21.85 9.44 -16.58
N GLU A 282 22.87 9.98 -17.26
CA GLU A 282 22.75 11.15 -18.15
C GLU A 282 21.96 10.84 -19.43
N GLU A 283 21.94 9.57 -19.84
CA GLU A 283 21.22 9.07 -21.01
C GLU A 283 19.70 9.03 -20.81
N VAL A 284 19.24 9.00 -19.55
CA VAL A 284 17.81 9.01 -19.22
C VAL A 284 17.29 10.44 -19.29
N GLN A 285 16.32 10.66 -20.17
CA GLN A 285 15.64 11.94 -20.38
C GLN A 285 14.24 11.97 -19.78
N GLY A 286 13.65 10.80 -19.50
CA GLY A 286 12.31 10.71 -18.92
C GLY A 286 11.90 9.28 -18.58
N VAL A 287 10.75 9.17 -17.94
CA VAL A 287 10.10 7.90 -17.60
C VAL A 287 8.69 7.91 -18.18
N GLU A 288 8.20 6.77 -18.62
CA GLU A 288 6.81 6.59 -19.03
C GLU A 288 6.20 5.36 -18.35
N GLN A 289 4.97 5.52 -17.87
CA GLN A 289 4.21 4.41 -17.35
C GLN A 289 3.51 3.72 -18.51
N VAL A 290 3.75 2.42 -18.65
CA VAL A 290 3.06 1.59 -19.64
C VAL A 290 2.14 0.60 -18.93
N MET A 291 1.02 0.30 -19.57
CA MET A 291 0.06 -0.70 -19.11
C MET A 291 0.11 -1.90 -20.04
N ASP A 292 -0.48 -3.04 -19.64
CA ASP A 292 -0.55 -4.16 -20.57
C ASP A 292 -1.54 -3.84 -21.70
N PRO A 293 -1.30 -4.29 -22.94
CA PRO A 293 -2.21 -4.05 -24.05
C PRO A 293 -3.65 -4.50 -23.75
N GLU A 294 -3.81 -5.61 -23.02
CA GLU A 294 -5.13 -6.11 -22.60
C GLU A 294 -5.84 -5.15 -21.64
N GLU A 295 -5.10 -4.53 -20.72
CA GLU A 295 -5.63 -3.54 -19.77
C GLU A 295 -6.02 -2.26 -20.50
N GLU A 296 -5.19 -1.79 -21.44
CA GLU A 296 -5.47 -0.61 -22.27
C GLU A 296 -6.74 -0.79 -23.12
N ILE A 297 -6.88 -1.97 -23.75
CA ILE A 297 -8.08 -2.32 -24.52
C ILE A 297 -9.30 -2.33 -23.59
N SER A 298 -9.19 -2.95 -22.42
CA SER A 298 -10.28 -3.03 -21.45
C SER A 298 -10.74 -1.64 -20.99
N MET A 299 -9.80 -0.75 -20.66
CA MET A 299 -10.10 0.63 -20.27
C MET A 299 -10.76 1.42 -21.41
N HIS A 300 -10.24 1.29 -22.64
CA HIS A 300 -10.78 1.98 -23.81
C HIS A 300 -12.19 1.48 -24.17
N GLU A 301 -12.43 0.18 -24.10
CA GLU A 301 -13.75 -0.41 -24.32
C GLU A 301 -14.76 0.04 -23.25
N PHE A 302 -14.34 0.10 -21.99
CA PHE A 302 -15.17 0.60 -20.90
C PHE A 302 -15.55 2.08 -21.09
N ALA A 303 -14.58 2.94 -21.43
CA ALA A 303 -14.84 4.35 -21.69
C ALA A 303 -15.83 4.56 -22.85
N LYS A 304 -15.65 3.79 -23.94
CA LYS A 304 -16.56 3.80 -25.09
C LYS A 304 -17.97 3.31 -24.73
N PHE A 305 -18.06 2.34 -23.81
CA PHE A 305 -19.34 1.85 -23.31
C PHE A 305 -20.04 2.88 -22.42
N GLU A 306 -19.32 3.54 -21.52
CA GLU A 306 -19.85 4.61 -20.66
C GLU A 306 -20.39 5.76 -21.51
N GLU A 307 -19.66 6.17 -22.56
CA GLU A 307 -20.11 7.23 -23.47
C GLU A 307 -21.41 6.84 -24.19
N LYS A 308 -21.52 5.59 -24.68
CA LYS A 308 -22.75 5.08 -25.29
C LYS A 308 -23.93 5.08 -24.30
N LEU A 309 -23.69 4.70 -23.04
CA LEU A 309 -24.73 4.75 -22.01
C LEU A 309 -25.17 6.19 -21.73
N ARG A 310 -24.24 7.15 -21.66
CA ARG A 310 -24.56 8.58 -21.51
C ARG A 310 -25.39 9.10 -22.69
N GLN A 311 -25.07 8.67 -23.91
CA GLN A 311 -25.82 9.04 -25.11
C GLN A 311 -27.23 8.43 -25.13
N GLN A 312 -27.42 7.21 -24.59
CA GLN A 312 -28.74 6.54 -24.55
C GLN A 312 -29.63 6.98 -23.40
N LYS A 313 -29.06 7.28 -22.22
CA LYS A 313 -29.83 7.62 -21.01
C LYS A 313 -30.02 9.12 -20.76
N GLY A 314 -29.39 9.98 -21.58
CA GLY A 314 -29.39 11.43 -21.35
C GLY A 314 -28.61 11.83 -20.09
N PRO A 315 -28.37 13.12 -19.86
CA PRO A 315 -27.47 13.63 -18.81
C PRO A 315 -27.99 13.44 -17.36
N GLU A 316 -29.13 12.79 -17.15
CA GLU A 316 -29.82 12.74 -15.85
C GLU A 316 -29.87 11.34 -15.21
N ALA A 317 -29.25 10.32 -15.82
CA ALA A 317 -29.21 8.97 -15.26
C ALA A 317 -28.18 8.85 -14.13
N THR A 318 -28.59 9.22 -12.93
CA THR A 318 -27.97 8.76 -11.70
C THR A 318 -28.12 7.23 -11.58
N ALA A 319 -27.07 6.55 -11.12
CA ALA A 319 -27.07 5.11 -10.91
C ALA A 319 -28.10 4.75 -9.82
N SER A 320 -29.27 4.24 -10.22
CA SER A 320 -30.26 3.72 -9.28
C SER A 320 -29.88 2.29 -8.89
N THR A 321 -29.29 2.13 -7.69
CA THR A 321 -29.28 0.86 -6.98
C THR A 321 -30.72 0.57 -6.54
N GLY A 322 -31.43 -0.26 -7.31
CA GLY A 322 -32.88 -0.46 -7.16
C GLY A 322 -33.32 -1.91 -7.35
N GLY A 323 -32.68 -2.86 -6.68
CA GLY A 323 -33.20 -4.23 -6.54
C GLY A 323 -34.28 -4.30 -5.47
N LYS A 324 -35.53 -3.99 -5.81
CA LYS A 324 -36.69 -4.30 -4.96
C LYS A 324 -37.72 -5.09 -5.78
N GLY A 325 -37.57 -6.41 -5.76
CA GLY A 325 -38.60 -7.33 -6.24
C GLY A 325 -39.79 -7.28 -5.29
N THR A 326 -40.89 -6.70 -5.77
CA THR A 326 -42.22 -6.75 -5.16
C THR A 326 -42.67 -8.20 -5.09
N LEU A 327 -43.01 -8.67 -3.88
CA LEU A 327 -43.85 -9.85 -3.66
C LEU A 327 -45.29 -9.36 -3.68
N ASP A 328 -46.00 -9.63 -4.79
CA ASP A 328 -47.44 -9.43 -4.86
C ASP A 328 -48.15 -10.49 -4.00
N SER A 329 -48.85 -10.02 -2.96
CA SER A 329 -49.98 -10.71 -2.37
C SER A 329 -51.23 -10.32 -3.15
N ALA A 330 -51.93 -11.29 -3.72
CA ALA A 330 -53.32 -11.16 -4.12
C ALA A 330 -54.10 -12.41 -3.71
N ALA A 331 -55.31 -12.14 -3.22
CA ALA A 331 -56.27 -13.02 -2.58
C ALA A 331 -56.82 -14.16 -3.46
#